data_AF-A0A6H1C945-F1
#
_entry.id   AF-A0A6H1C945-F1
#
_cell.length_a   1.000
_cell.length_b   1.000
_cell.length_c   1.000
_cell.angle_alpha   90.00
_cell.angle_beta   90.00
_cell.angle_gamma   90.00
#
_symmetry.space_group_name_H-M   'P 1'
#
loop_
_entity.id
_entity.type
_entity.pdbx_description
1 polymer ?
#
loop_
_entity_poly.entity_id
_entity_poly.type
_entity_poly.pdbx_seq_one_letter_code
_entity_poly.pdbx_strand_id
1 'polypeptide(L)'
;MSTGFALHIGLDNVDPQAYAGWDGALDGAENDATAMAALTGAVGFKRCVLLSSRATSTAVFAALRSAATQLVAGDICVVTYAGHGGQMPTSDSEEADRLDETWLLFDREVLDDEIHQALTAFAAGVRVVVVSDSCHSGTVIREFYRQVLENSAKARASYSDVAARHRAPAARSSARTFAVRAVPAQEQARAVAAQRDRYLRIRQRTPRPADGDVSAAVLLMAACQDNQAAMETDGHGTFTAALLDVWNDGGFTGDYRKFHERIRASMPPTQTPNLLTLGRDLAGFLAQVPLTIASPAGPLGTSSSPQASPLAAPDRVRTFRVEVAIEGDAAAAPEALRTFIAQALRPADG
;
A
#
# COMPACT_ATOMS: atom_id res chain seq x y z
N MET A 1 18.71 7.77 16.20
CA MET A 1 17.35 8.31 15.98
C MET A 1 16.51 7.30 15.17
N SER A 2 15.20 7.18 15.44
CA SER A 2 14.28 6.36 14.63
C SER A 2 14.22 6.85 13.18
N THR A 3 14.10 5.91 12.24
CA THR A 3 14.00 6.17 10.80
C THR A 3 12.63 5.76 10.27
N GLY A 4 12.09 6.56 9.34
CA GLY A 4 10.89 6.22 8.57
C GLY A 4 11.26 5.86 7.12
N PHE A 5 10.72 4.75 6.62
CA PHE A 5 10.73 4.41 5.20
C PHE A 5 9.29 4.20 4.69
N ALA A 6 8.99 4.66 3.47
CA ALA A 6 7.69 4.53 2.86
C ALA A 6 7.80 4.01 1.42
N LEU A 7 7.08 2.94 1.11
CA LEU A 7 6.90 2.38 -0.23
C LEU A 7 5.48 2.73 -0.71
N HIS A 8 5.38 3.43 -1.83
CA HIS A 8 4.11 3.84 -2.44
C HIS A 8 3.95 3.16 -3.80
N ILE A 9 2.88 2.41 -3.94
CA ILE A 9 2.56 1.59 -5.11
C ILE A 9 1.23 2.09 -5.69
N GLY A 10 1.23 2.47 -6.95
CA GLY A 10 0.04 2.95 -7.65
C GLY A 10 -0.01 2.41 -9.07
N LEU A 11 -1.09 1.76 -9.47
CA LEU A 11 -1.23 1.20 -10.82
C LEU A 11 -2.50 1.72 -11.49
N ASP A 12 -2.31 2.58 -12.48
CA ASP A 12 -3.39 3.01 -13.39
C ASP A 12 -3.58 2.03 -14.56
N ASN A 13 -2.66 1.07 -14.71
CA ASN A 13 -2.75 -0.01 -15.69
C ASN A 13 -1.84 -1.18 -15.28
N VAL A 14 -2.11 -2.33 -15.89
CA VAL A 14 -1.31 -3.56 -15.79
C VAL A 14 -0.80 -3.99 -17.17
N ASP A 15 0.13 -4.95 -17.23
CA ASP A 15 0.61 -5.50 -18.51
C ASP A 15 -0.47 -6.38 -19.15
N PRO A 16 -1.06 -5.99 -20.31
CA PRO A 16 -2.07 -6.83 -20.96
C PRO A 16 -1.54 -8.22 -21.33
N GLN A 17 -0.23 -8.39 -21.53
CA GLN A 17 0.34 -9.71 -21.80
C GLN A 17 0.26 -10.63 -20.57
N ALA A 18 0.46 -10.09 -19.37
CA ALA A 18 0.27 -10.82 -18.12
C ALA A 18 -1.23 -11.07 -17.83
N TYR A 19 -2.10 -10.17 -18.24
CA TYR A 19 -3.52 -10.17 -17.89
C TYR A 19 -4.45 -10.56 -19.04
N ALA A 20 -4.02 -11.50 -19.89
CA ALA A 20 -4.84 -12.09 -20.95
C ALA A 20 -5.53 -11.07 -21.89
N GLY A 21 -4.86 -9.94 -22.14
CA GLY A 21 -5.32 -8.84 -23.00
C GLY A 21 -6.04 -7.71 -22.27
N TRP A 22 -6.26 -7.81 -20.96
CA TRP A 22 -6.87 -6.76 -20.15
C TRP A 22 -5.81 -5.78 -19.63
N ASP A 23 -6.02 -4.47 -19.85
CA ASP A 23 -5.08 -3.41 -19.50
C ASP A 23 -5.30 -2.78 -18.12
N GLY A 24 -6.43 -3.09 -17.47
CA GLY A 24 -6.71 -2.67 -16.10
C GLY A 24 -6.72 -1.17 -15.89
N ALA A 25 -7.25 -0.41 -16.86
CA ALA A 25 -7.25 1.05 -16.82
C ALA A 25 -8.00 1.60 -15.59
N LEU A 26 -7.29 2.40 -14.79
CA LEU A 26 -7.76 3.26 -13.70
C LEU A 26 -7.22 4.69 -13.91
N ASP A 27 -7.79 5.68 -13.22
CA ASP A 27 -7.42 7.09 -13.39
C ASP A 27 -6.80 7.71 -12.13
N GLY A 28 -6.82 7.02 -10.98
CA GLY A 28 -6.52 7.61 -9.68
C GLY A 28 -5.50 6.90 -8.82
N ALA A 29 -5.01 5.73 -9.21
CA ALA A 29 -4.10 4.95 -8.38
C ALA A 29 -2.68 5.53 -8.37
N GLU A 30 -2.18 6.03 -9.50
CA GLU A 30 -0.89 6.75 -9.51
C GLU A 30 -0.95 8.07 -8.74
N ASN A 31 -2.10 8.77 -8.80
CA ASN A 31 -2.32 10.00 -8.03
C ASN A 31 -2.32 9.72 -6.53
N ASP A 32 -2.97 8.64 -6.08
CA ASP A 32 -2.96 8.20 -4.69
C ASP A 32 -1.55 7.90 -4.19
N ALA A 33 -0.78 7.11 -4.94
CA ALA A 33 0.61 6.80 -4.60
C ALA A 33 1.47 8.07 -4.52
N THR A 34 1.27 9.00 -5.45
CA THR A 34 1.97 10.29 -5.48
C THR A 34 1.60 11.18 -4.28
N ALA A 35 0.31 11.28 -3.95
CA ALA A 35 -0.18 12.08 -2.84
C ALA A 35 0.27 11.51 -1.48
N MET A 36 0.19 10.19 -1.30
CA MET A 36 0.71 9.51 -0.11
C MET A 36 2.24 9.67 0.00
N ALA A 37 2.96 9.66 -1.13
CA ALA A 37 4.39 9.96 -1.13
C ALA A 37 4.67 11.42 -0.77
N ALA A 38 3.89 12.39 -1.21
CA ALA A 38 4.06 13.79 -0.79
C ALA A 38 3.84 13.93 0.72
N LEU A 39 2.78 13.30 1.23
CA LEU A 39 2.40 13.28 2.64
C LEU A 39 3.51 12.69 3.52
N THR A 40 4.00 11.48 3.22
CA THR A 40 5.08 10.85 4.02
C THR A 40 6.40 11.63 3.88
N GLY A 41 6.63 12.26 2.74
CA GLY A 41 7.79 13.13 2.51
C GLY A 41 7.79 14.34 3.42
N ALA A 42 6.64 15.00 3.58
CA ALA A 42 6.47 16.14 4.50
C ALA A 42 6.70 15.76 5.97
N VAL A 43 6.43 14.50 6.34
CA VAL A 43 6.69 13.96 7.69
C VAL A 43 8.16 13.55 7.88
N GLY A 44 8.94 13.43 6.80
CA GLY A 44 10.36 13.10 6.84
C GLY A 44 10.70 11.62 6.58
N PHE A 45 9.77 10.86 6.01
CA PHE A 45 10.08 9.50 5.55
C PHE A 45 11.00 9.52 4.33
N LYS A 46 11.88 8.54 4.23
CA LYS A 46 12.51 8.18 2.96
C LYS A 46 11.50 7.43 2.12
N ARG A 47 11.49 7.67 0.80
CA ARG A 47 10.39 7.20 -0.06
C ARG A 47 10.89 6.41 -1.26
N CYS A 48 10.14 5.38 -1.61
CA CYS A 48 10.19 4.68 -2.88
C CYS A 48 8.80 4.73 -3.52
N VAL A 49 8.72 5.14 -4.79
CA VAL A 49 7.43 5.24 -5.51
C VAL A 49 7.51 4.38 -6.76
N LEU A 50 6.62 3.39 -6.85
CA LEU A 50 6.50 2.46 -7.97
C LEU A 50 5.14 2.68 -8.63
N LEU A 51 5.16 3.14 -9.89
CA LEU A 51 3.95 3.48 -10.65
C LEU A 51 3.80 2.58 -11.86
N SER A 52 2.60 2.03 -12.07
CA SER A 52 2.19 1.18 -13.21
C SER A 52 3.30 0.24 -13.67
N SER A 53 3.91 0.45 -14.84
CA SER A 53 4.97 -0.42 -15.38
C SER A 53 6.21 -0.62 -14.50
N ARG A 54 6.43 0.25 -13.50
CA ARG A 54 7.48 0.10 -12.48
C ARG A 54 7.04 -0.67 -11.24
N ALA A 55 5.74 -0.80 -11.01
CA ALA A 55 5.14 -1.55 -9.91
C ALA A 55 5.04 -3.04 -10.24
N THR A 56 6.17 -3.67 -10.57
CA THR A 56 6.24 -5.13 -10.76
C THR A 56 6.40 -5.84 -9.44
N SER A 57 6.01 -7.12 -9.39
CA SER A 57 6.15 -8.00 -8.23
C SER A 57 7.61 -8.08 -7.75
N THR A 58 8.57 -8.20 -8.66
CA THR A 58 10.00 -8.15 -8.33
C THR A 58 10.40 -6.84 -7.67
N ALA A 59 9.99 -5.68 -8.22
CA ALA A 59 10.36 -4.38 -7.68
C ALA A 59 9.74 -4.13 -6.29
N VAL A 60 8.47 -4.47 -6.12
CA VAL A 60 7.76 -4.35 -4.85
C VAL A 60 8.40 -5.22 -3.77
N PHE A 61 8.64 -6.51 -4.04
CA PHE A 61 9.26 -7.40 -3.06
C PHE A 61 10.74 -7.06 -2.79
N ALA A 62 11.47 -6.52 -3.76
CA ALA A 62 12.82 -6.00 -3.53
C ALA A 62 12.79 -4.81 -2.55
N ALA A 63 11.86 -3.87 -2.73
CA ALA A 63 11.71 -2.73 -1.83
C ALA A 63 11.30 -3.16 -0.41
N LEU A 64 10.35 -4.10 -0.28
CA LEU A 64 9.95 -4.66 1.02
C LEU A 64 11.12 -5.36 1.72
N ARG A 65 11.85 -6.22 1.01
CA ARG A 65 13.04 -6.92 1.54
C ARG A 65 14.14 -5.95 1.97
N SER A 66 14.37 -4.92 1.17
CA SER A 66 15.32 -3.84 1.47
C SER A 66 14.94 -3.11 2.76
N ALA A 67 13.65 -2.81 2.94
CA ALA A 67 13.14 -2.20 4.16
C ALA A 67 13.28 -3.13 5.37
N ALA A 68 12.84 -4.39 5.27
CA ALA A 68 12.95 -5.38 6.33
C ALA A 68 14.40 -5.59 6.80
N THR A 69 15.36 -5.52 5.87
CA THR A 69 16.80 -5.67 6.19
C THR A 69 17.41 -4.45 6.88
N GLN A 70 16.91 -3.24 6.59
CA GLN A 70 17.52 -1.99 7.05
C GLN A 70 16.85 -1.37 8.28
N LEU A 71 15.54 -1.61 8.47
CA LEU A 71 14.79 -1.08 9.61
C LEU A 71 14.98 -1.99 10.83
N VAL A 72 15.15 -1.36 11.99
CA VAL A 72 15.35 -2.06 13.26
C VAL A 72 14.33 -1.59 14.30
N ALA A 73 14.35 -2.19 15.49
CA ALA A 73 13.48 -1.79 16.60
C ALA A 73 13.42 -0.27 16.80
N GLY A 74 12.20 0.26 16.85
CA GLY A 74 11.92 1.70 16.96
C GLY A 74 11.73 2.43 15.61
N ASP A 75 12.09 1.82 14.48
CA ASP A 75 11.84 2.35 13.14
C ASP A 75 10.38 2.12 12.69
N ILE A 76 9.98 2.75 11.58
CA ILE A 76 8.66 2.59 10.98
C ILE A 76 8.73 2.44 9.45
N CYS A 77 7.98 1.48 8.93
CA CYS A 77 7.73 1.27 7.51
C CYS A 77 6.28 1.65 7.19
N VAL A 78 6.06 2.35 6.07
CA VAL A 78 4.74 2.58 5.50
C VAL A 78 4.69 1.93 4.11
N VAL A 79 3.66 1.16 3.83
CA VAL A 79 3.41 0.57 2.52
C VAL A 79 2.03 1.03 2.07
N THR A 80 1.93 1.73 0.96
CA THR A 80 0.64 2.10 0.38
C THR A 80 0.46 1.41 -0.96
N TYR A 81 -0.71 0.80 -1.17
CA TYR A 81 -1.11 0.19 -2.42
C TYR A 81 -2.40 0.82 -2.91
N ALA A 82 -2.40 1.28 -4.16
CA ALA A 82 -3.57 1.74 -4.89
C ALA A 82 -3.58 1.04 -6.25
N GLY A 83 -4.71 0.42 -6.60
CA GLY A 83 -4.84 -0.36 -7.82
C GLY A 83 -5.94 -1.41 -7.68
N HIS A 84 -6.08 -2.27 -8.70
CA HIS A 84 -7.06 -3.36 -8.64
C HIS A 84 -6.70 -4.40 -7.57
N GLY A 85 -7.71 -4.94 -6.90
CA GLY A 85 -7.57 -6.19 -6.16
C GLY A 85 -8.38 -7.31 -6.81
N GLY A 86 -7.86 -8.53 -6.70
CA GLY A 86 -8.38 -9.74 -7.33
C GLY A 86 -8.58 -10.86 -6.31
N GLN A 87 -9.09 -11.98 -6.80
CA GLN A 87 -9.38 -13.20 -6.02
C GLN A 87 -9.03 -14.44 -6.82
N MET A 88 -8.38 -15.41 -6.18
CA MET A 88 -8.07 -16.71 -6.79
C MET A 88 -8.62 -17.87 -5.97
N PRO A 89 -9.19 -18.92 -6.59
CA PRO A 89 -9.59 -20.12 -5.85
C PRO A 89 -8.43 -20.71 -5.04
N THR A 90 -8.57 -20.78 -3.72
CA THR A 90 -7.55 -21.38 -2.86
C THR A 90 -7.62 -22.90 -2.89
N SER A 91 -6.53 -23.55 -2.51
CA SER A 91 -6.50 -24.99 -2.23
C SER A 91 -6.64 -25.29 -0.73
N ASP A 92 -6.63 -24.27 0.12
CA ASP A 92 -6.87 -24.42 1.55
C ASP A 92 -8.36 -24.71 1.82
N SER A 93 -8.63 -25.78 2.55
CA SER A 93 -10.00 -26.16 2.91
C SER A 93 -10.53 -25.39 4.11
N GLU A 94 -9.67 -24.68 4.85
CA GLU A 94 -10.01 -23.95 6.08
C GLU A 94 -10.40 -22.48 5.82
N GLU A 95 -10.14 -21.94 4.62
CA GLU A 95 -10.59 -20.59 4.24
C GLU A 95 -12.11 -20.55 4.01
N ALA A 96 -12.78 -19.61 4.67
CA ALA A 96 -14.24 -19.57 4.79
C ALA A 96 -14.97 -19.38 3.44
N ASP A 97 -14.38 -18.63 2.51
CA ASP A 97 -14.89 -18.39 1.14
C ASP A 97 -14.11 -19.16 0.06
N ARG A 98 -12.96 -19.74 0.44
CA ARG A 98 -12.03 -20.49 -0.41
C ARG A 98 -11.35 -19.65 -1.50
N LEU A 99 -11.04 -18.39 -1.22
CA LEU A 99 -10.38 -17.49 -2.17
C LEU A 99 -9.14 -16.84 -1.52
N ASP A 100 -7.98 -16.93 -2.18
CA ASP A 100 -6.83 -16.09 -1.85
C ASP A 100 -7.08 -14.69 -2.42
N GLU A 101 -6.86 -13.67 -1.59
CA GLU A 101 -6.94 -12.27 -1.99
C GLU A 101 -5.65 -11.79 -2.65
N THR A 102 -5.75 -10.92 -3.66
CA THR A 102 -4.58 -10.49 -4.43
C THR A 102 -4.47 -8.99 -4.66
N TRP A 103 -3.22 -8.53 -4.76
CA TRP A 103 -2.86 -7.24 -5.35
C TRP A 103 -2.47 -7.45 -6.82
N LEU A 104 -3.06 -6.67 -7.73
CA LEU A 104 -2.68 -6.68 -9.13
C LEU A 104 -1.49 -5.76 -9.37
N LEU A 105 -0.29 -6.34 -9.36
CA LEU A 105 0.91 -5.66 -9.80
C LEU A 105 1.06 -5.77 -11.31
N PHE A 106 1.96 -4.97 -11.90
CA PHE A 106 2.01 -4.80 -13.35
C PHE A 106 2.21 -6.12 -14.11
N ASP A 107 3.03 -7.02 -13.58
CA ASP A 107 3.47 -8.27 -14.22
C ASP A 107 2.71 -9.53 -13.76
N ARG A 108 1.92 -9.42 -12.69
CA ARG A 108 1.07 -10.50 -12.14
C ARG A 108 0.32 -10.06 -10.88
N GLU A 109 -0.63 -10.89 -10.49
CA GLU A 109 -1.23 -10.83 -9.17
C GLU A 109 -0.25 -11.34 -8.11
N VAL A 110 -0.23 -10.69 -6.96
CA VAL A 110 0.50 -11.09 -5.76
C VAL A 110 -0.50 -11.55 -4.72
N LEU A 111 -0.29 -12.75 -4.19
CA LEU A 111 -1.16 -13.33 -3.16
C LEU A 111 -0.93 -12.63 -1.81
N ASP A 112 -1.98 -12.52 -1.01
CA ASP A 112 -1.92 -12.03 0.38
C ASP A 112 -0.89 -12.81 1.21
N ASP A 113 -0.78 -14.12 1.02
CA ASP A 113 0.24 -14.98 1.64
C ASP A 113 1.67 -14.55 1.33
N GLU A 114 1.95 -14.05 0.12
CA GLU A 114 3.28 -13.52 -0.22
C GLU A 114 3.57 -12.21 0.50
N ILE A 115 2.56 -11.35 0.64
CA ILE A 115 2.66 -10.12 1.44
C ILE A 115 2.85 -10.47 2.91
N HIS A 116 2.08 -11.41 3.45
CA HIS A 116 2.22 -11.90 4.81
C HIS A 116 3.63 -12.46 5.04
N GLN A 117 4.13 -13.31 4.15
CA GLN A 117 5.50 -13.81 4.22
C GLN A 117 6.53 -12.67 4.23
N ALA A 118 6.36 -11.64 3.40
CA ALA A 118 7.24 -10.47 3.41
C ALA A 118 7.19 -9.69 4.74
N LEU A 119 6.03 -9.64 5.42
CA LEU A 119 5.89 -8.99 6.73
C LEU A 119 6.63 -9.74 7.84
N THR A 120 6.77 -11.07 7.76
CA THR A 120 7.54 -11.85 8.76
C THR A 120 9.02 -11.49 8.80
N ALA A 121 9.55 -10.90 7.71
CA ALA A 121 10.95 -10.52 7.62
C ALA A 121 11.32 -9.26 8.43
N PHE A 122 10.33 -8.46 8.86
CA PHE A 122 10.59 -7.27 9.66
C PHE A 122 10.93 -7.62 11.10
N ALA A 123 11.98 -6.98 11.64
CA ALA A 123 12.45 -7.23 12.99
C ALA A 123 11.43 -6.85 14.08
N ALA A 124 11.51 -7.51 15.24
CA ALA A 124 10.75 -7.13 16.42
C ALA A 124 10.97 -5.66 16.79
N GLY A 125 9.91 -4.98 17.20
CA GLY A 125 9.91 -3.55 17.51
C GLY A 125 9.93 -2.61 16.29
N VAL A 126 9.98 -3.14 15.05
CA VAL A 126 9.67 -2.35 13.86
C VAL A 126 8.15 -2.19 13.78
N ARG A 127 7.71 -0.98 13.44
CA ARG A 127 6.30 -0.67 13.17
C ARG A 127 6.06 -0.70 11.67
N VAL A 128 4.96 -1.28 11.22
CA VAL A 128 4.57 -1.29 9.80
C VAL A 128 3.14 -0.80 9.68
N VAL A 129 2.91 0.19 8.81
CA VAL A 129 1.57 0.62 8.39
C VAL A 129 1.37 0.19 6.95
N VAL A 130 0.34 -0.61 6.69
CA VAL A 130 -0.11 -0.94 5.34
C VAL A 130 -1.40 -0.18 5.08
N VAL A 131 -1.47 0.54 3.96
CA VAL A 131 -2.65 1.27 3.49
C VAL A 131 -3.03 0.68 2.13
N SER A 132 -4.15 -0.05 2.07
CA SER A 132 -4.59 -0.74 0.85
C SER A 132 -5.87 -0.11 0.32
N ASP A 133 -5.77 0.65 -0.76
CA ASP A 133 -6.90 1.24 -1.48
C ASP A 133 -7.25 0.41 -2.73
N SER A 134 -7.80 -0.78 -2.48
CA SER A 134 -8.18 -1.80 -3.46
C SER A 134 -9.44 -2.57 -3.02
N CYS A 135 -10.15 -3.21 -3.96
CA CYS A 135 -11.31 -4.09 -3.66
C CYS A 135 -10.93 -5.56 -3.56
N HIS A 136 -11.81 -6.35 -2.97
CA HIS A 136 -11.92 -7.79 -3.19
C HIS A 136 -13.37 -8.12 -3.62
N SER A 137 -13.57 -8.60 -4.85
CA SER A 137 -14.91 -8.64 -5.47
C SER A 137 -15.40 -10.04 -5.79
N GLY A 138 -15.96 -10.70 -4.77
CA GLY A 138 -16.81 -11.87 -4.92
C GLY A 138 -18.30 -11.49 -5.02
N THR A 139 -18.81 -11.21 -6.21
CA THR A 139 -20.24 -11.34 -6.61
C THR A 139 -21.32 -10.35 -6.10
N VAL A 140 -21.15 -9.57 -5.03
CA VAL A 140 -22.21 -8.66 -4.50
C VAL A 140 -22.36 -7.31 -5.25
N ILE A 141 -21.38 -6.97 -6.09
CA ILE A 141 -21.22 -5.64 -6.69
C ILE A 141 -22.34 -5.28 -7.70
N ARG A 142 -22.86 -6.20 -8.51
CA ARG A 142 -23.72 -5.79 -9.66
C ARG A 142 -25.10 -5.26 -9.28
N GLU A 143 -25.71 -5.74 -8.20
CA GLU A 143 -27.02 -5.27 -7.72
C GLU A 143 -26.88 -3.99 -6.85
N PHE A 144 -25.78 -3.90 -6.10
CA PHE A 144 -25.45 -2.76 -5.25
C PHE A 144 -25.07 -1.52 -6.07
N TYR A 145 -24.34 -1.69 -7.17
CA TYR A 145 -23.87 -0.60 -8.05
C TYR A 145 -25.01 0.25 -8.63
N ARG A 146 -26.15 -0.36 -8.93
CA ARG A 146 -27.32 0.36 -9.46
C ARG A 146 -27.88 1.34 -8.41
N GLN A 147 -27.98 0.91 -7.16
CA GLN A 147 -28.49 1.73 -6.06
C GLN A 147 -27.51 2.83 -5.61
N VAL A 148 -26.20 2.60 -5.70
CA VAL A 148 -25.17 3.60 -5.36
C VAL A 148 -25.08 4.71 -6.42
N LEU A 149 -25.18 4.35 -7.70
CA LEU A 149 -25.17 5.30 -8.82
C LEU A 149 -26.43 6.19 -8.83
N GLU A 150 -27.59 5.66 -8.43
CA GLU A 150 -28.86 6.41 -8.35
C GLU A 150 -28.93 7.38 -7.15
N ASN A 151 -28.19 7.14 -6.06
CA ASN A 151 -28.32 7.91 -4.80
C ASN A 151 -27.18 8.91 -4.50
N SER A 152 -26.10 8.95 -5.28
CA SER A 152 -24.89 9.71 -4.94
C SER A 152 -24.81 11.10 -5.58
N ALA A 153 -25.73 12.00 -5.23
CA ALA A 153 -25.56 13.45 -5.46
C ALA A 153 -24.77 14.14 -4.34
N LYS A 154 -24.83 13.60 -3.10
CA LYS A 154 -24.19 14.19 -1.91
C LYS A 154 -22.71 13.77 -1.72
N ALA A 155 -22.34 12.54 -2.08
CA ALA A 155 -20.94 12.07 -2.01
C ALA A 155 -20.03 12.80 -3.03
N ARG A 156 -20.59 13.20 -4.18
CA ARG A 156 -19.87 13.87 -5.26
C ARG A 156 -19.40 15.29 -4.94
N ALA A 157 -20.03 15.98 -3.98
CA ALA A 157 -19.74 17.38 -3.70
C ALA A 157 -18.66 17.61 -2.63
N SER A 158 -18.44 16.64 -1.71
CA SER A 158 -17.51 16.81 -0.59
C SER A 158 -16.07 16.40 -0.94
N TYR A 159 -15.89 15.48 -1.90
CA TYR A 159 -14.58 14.90 -2.22
C TYR A 159 -13.88 15.53 -3.43
N SER A 160 -14.64 16.20 -4.31
CA SER A 160 -14.08 16.78 -5.53
C SER A 160 -12.99 17.83 -5.25
N ASP A 161 -13.13 18.58 -4.16
CA ASP A 161 -12.22 19.68 -3.81
C ASP A 161 -10.87 19.17 -3.29
N VAL A 162 -10.87 18.07 -2.52
CA VAL A 162 -9.64 17.43 -2.02
C VAL A 162 -8.93 16.71 -3.14
N ALA A 163 -9.66 15.93 -3.94
CA ALA A 163 -9.13 15.28 -5.13
C ALA A 163 -8.51 16.30 -6.09
N ALA A 164 -9.14 17.45 -6.29
CA ALA A 164 -8.59 18.52 -7.13
C ALA A 164 -7.30 19.15 -6.57
N ARG A 165 -7.15 19.28 -5.24
CA ARG A 165 -5.94 19.83 -4.60
C ARG A 165 -4.73 18.91 -4.73
N HIS A 166 -4.94 17.60 -4.80
CA HIS A 166 -3.86 16.61 -4.83
C HIS A 166 -3.65 15.96 -6.20
N ARG A 167 -4.43 16.34 -7.21
CA ARG A 167 -4.27 15.86 -8.59
C ARG A 167 -2.96 16.35 -9.20
N ALA A 168 -2.23 15.45 -9.88
CA ALA A 168 -1.06 15.83 -10.65
C ALA A 168 -1.44 16.79 -11.81
N PRO A 169 -0.62 17.81 -12.15
CA PRO A 169 -0.95 18.83 -13.16
C PRO A 169 -1.22 18.34 -14.59
N ALA A 170 -1.01 17.05 -14.88
CA ALA A 170 -1.04 16.50 -16.23
C ALA A 170 -2.29 15.67 -16.61
N ALA A 171 -3.21 15.40 -15.66
CA ALA A 171 -4.36 14.53 -15.94
C ALA A 171 -5.49 15.28 -16.68
N ARG A 172 -5.34 15.41 -18.01
CA ARG A 172 -6.41 15.87 -18.91
C ARG A 172 -7.42 14.74 -19.14
N SER A 173 -8.46 14.70 -18.33
CA SER A 173 -9.76 14.13 -18.71
C SER A 173 -10.86 14.77 -17.87
N SER A 174 -11.83 15.38 -18.57
CA SER A 174 -12.94 16.18 -18.05
C SER A 174 -14.22 15.37 -17.85
N ALA A 175 -14.16 14.03 -17.90
CA ALA A 175 -15.25 13.19 -17.44
C ALA A 175 -14.96 12.80 -15.99
N ARG A 176 -15.88 13.11 -15.08
CA ARG A 176 -15.84 12.61 -13.70
C ARG A 176 -16.01 11.08 -13.75
N THR A 177 -14.92 10.34 -13.93
CA THR A 177 -14.92 8.89 -14.06
C THR A 177 -15.06 8.27 -12.67
N PHE A 178 -16.18 7.59 -12.48
CA PHE A 178 -16.36 6.66 -11.38
C PHE A 178 -15.79 5.31 -11.83
N ALA A 179 -14.78 4.81 -11.13
CA ALA A 179 -14.17 3.52 -11.42
C ALA A 179 -14.16 2.62 -10.17
N VAL A 180 -13.96 1.33 -10.38
CA VAL A 180 -13.92 0.33 -9.31
C VAL A 180 -12.56 -0.32 -9.31
N ARG A 181 -11.95 -0.43 -8.14
CA ARG A 181 -10.64 -1.08 -7.98
C ARG A 181 -10.74 -2.59 -7.82
N ALA A 182 -11.57 -3.20 -8.67
CA ALA A 182 -11.85 -4.64 -8.71
C ALA A 182 -11.62 -5.18 -10.12
N VAL A 183 -11.13 -6.41 -10.23
CA VAL A 183 -11.00 -7.08 -11.54
C VAL A 183 -12.38 -7.58 -11.99
N PRO A 184 -12.80 -7.32 -13.24
CA PRO A 184 -13.99 -7.95 -13.78
C PRO A 184 -13.85 -9.48 -13.74
N ALA A 185 -14.86 -10.18 -13.21
CA ALA A 185 -14.78 -11.63 -12.94
C ALA A 185 -14.35 -12.49 -14.15
N GLN A 186 -14.73 -12.10 -15.37
CA GLN A 186 -14.32 -12.80 -16.59
C GLN A 186 -12.82 -12.62 -16.88
N GLU A 187 -12.28 -11.42 -16.68
CA GLU A 187 -10.87 -11.14 -16.89
C GLU A 187 -10.02 -11.77 -15.78
N GLN A 188 -10.52 -11.76 -14.53
CA GLN A 188 -9.92 -12.52 -13.42
C GLN A 188 -9.79 -14.01 -13.78
N ALA A 189 -10.89 -14.64 -14.22
CA ALA A 189 -10.89 -16.05 -14.58
C ALA A 189 -9.91 -16.36 -15.73
N ARG A 190 -9.81 -15.48 -16.73
CA ARG A 190 -8.88 -15.64 -17.85
C ARG A 190 -7.42 -15.48 -17.44
N ALA A 191 -7.09 -14.43 -16.68
CA ALA A 191 -5.73 -14.15 -16.23
C ALA A 191 -5.21 -15.26 -15.30
N VAL A 192 -6.02 -15.68 -14.32
CA VAL A 192 -5.68 -16.78 -13.41
C VAL A 192 -5.50 -18.10 -14.17
N ALA A 193 -6.38 -18.41 -15.12
CA ALA A 193 -6.25 -19.62 -15.93
C ALA A 193 -4.98 -19.61 -16.81
N ALA A 194 -4.66 -18.46 -17.41
CA ALA A 194 -3.46 -18.30 -18.24
C ALA A 194 -2.15 -18.46 -17.46
N GLN A 195 -2.16 -18.17 -16.15
CA GLN A 195 -0.99 -18.25 -15.28
C GLN A 195 -1.08 -19.36 -14.21
N ARG A 196 -1.95 -20.36 -14.39
CA ARG A 196 -2.22 -21.40 -13.38
C ARG A 196 -0.97 -22.05 -12.81
N ASP A 197 -0.06 -22.53 -13.66
CA ASP A 197 1.17 -23.22 -13.21
C ASP A 197 2.14 -22.30 -12.47
N ARG A 198 2.06 -20.99 -12.71
CA ARG A 198 2.82 -19.99 -11.94
C ARG A 198 2.30 -19.92 -10.52
N TYR A 199 0.99 -19.72 -10.35
CA TYR A 199 0.38 -19.58 -9.02
C TYR A 199 0.45 -20.87 -8.20
N LEU A 200 0.31 -22.05 -8.83
CA LEU A 200 0.56 -23.32 -8.14
C LEU A 200 1.98 -23.41 -7.56
N ARG A 201 3.00 -22.94 -8.30
CA ARG A 201 4.38 -22.94 -7.81
C ARG A 201 4.63 -21.88 -6.74
N ILE A 202 3.98 -20.72 -6.83
CA ILE A 202 4.05 -19.68 -5.80
C ILE A 202 3.49 -20.20 -4.48
N ARG A 203 2.28 -20.76 -4.48
CA ARG A 203 1.67 -21.35 -3.27
C ARG A 203 2.52 -22.43 -2.62
N GLN A 204 3.16 -23.29 -3.43
CA GLN A 204 4.07 -24.32 -2.90
C GLN A 204 5.31 -23.74 -2.21
N ARG A 205 5.78 -22.56 -2.62
CA ARG A 205 6.98 -21.89 -2.09
C ARG A 205 6.67 -20.90 -0.98
N THR A 206 5.41 -20.47 -0.90
CA THR A 206 4.94 -19.43 0.00
C THR A 206 3.70 -19.92 0.73
N PRO A 207 3.83 -20.93 1.62
CA PRO A 207 2.72 -21.31 2.48
C PRO A 207 2.41 -20.15 3.44
N ARG A 208 1.12 -19.94 3.74
CA ARG A 208 0.66 -18.94 4.71
C ARG A 208 1.41 -19.07 6.04
N PRO A 209 2.16 -18.04 6.48
CA PRO A 209 2.75 -18.02 7.81
C PRO A 209 1.66 -17.99 8.89
N ALA A 210 1.98 -18.45 10.10
CA ALA A 210 1.08 -18.22 11.22
C ALA A 210 1.14 -16.74 11.62
N ASP A 211 0.02 -16.16 12.04
CA ASP A 211 -0.03 -14.75 12.48
C ASP A 211 1.00 -14.43 13.58
N GLY A 212 1.34 -15.44 14.42
CA GLY A 212 2.32 -15.33 15.49
C GLY A 212 3.78 -15.24 15.04
N ASP A 213 4.06 -15.54 13.76
CA ASP A 213 5.41 -15.48 13.14
C ASP A 213 5.80 -14.03 12.80
N VAL A 214 4.83 -13.13 12.68
CA VAL A 214 5.07 -11.70 12.46
C VAL A 214 5.55 -11.07 13.77
N SER A 215 6.85 -10.73 13.80
CA SER A 215 7.50 -10.11 14.97
C SER A 215 7.29 -8.59 15.05
N ALA A 216 7.05 -7.93 13.91
CA ALA A 216 6.77 -6.51 13.83
C ALA A 216 5.36 -6.16 14.36
N ALA A 217 5.14 -4.88 14.67
CA ALA A 217 3.81 -4.35 14.97
C ALA A 217 3.19 -3.85 13.66
N VAL A 218 2.16 -4.53 13.14
CA VAL A 218 1.56 -4.20 11.84
C VAL A 218 0.15 -3.65 12.02
N LEU A 219 -0.11 -2.49 11.41
CA LEU A 219 -1.44 -1.90 11.24
C LEU A 219 -1.81 -1.92 9.77
N LEU A 220 -2.95 -2.50 9.45
CA LEU A 220 -3.50 -2.51 8.10
C LEU A 220 -4.76 -1.64 8.06
N MET A 221 -4.74 -0.61 7.23
CA MET A 221 -5.92 0.19 6.89
C MET A 221 -6.36 -0.15 5.46
N ALA A 222 -7.46 -0.87 5.33
CA ALA A 222 -8.03 -1.27 4.05
C ALA A 222 -9.22 -0.38 3.67
N ALA A 223 -9.40 -0.10 2.38
CA ALA A 223 -10.40 0.85 1.89
C ALA A 223 -11.86 0.40 2.03
N CYS A 224 -12.13 -0.89 2.16
CA CYS A 224 -13.48 -1.43 2.27
C CYS A 224 -13.53 -2.72 3.10
N GLN A 225 -14.73 -3.16 3.48
CA GLN A 225 -14.95 -4.50 4.01
C GLN A 225 -14.95 -5.54 2.87
N ASP A 226 -14.81 -6.82 3.21
CA ASP A 226 -14.72 -7.94 2.26
C ASP A 226 -15.97 -8.06 1.35
N ASN A 227 -17.11 -7.52 1.78
CA ASN A 227 -18.37 -7.50 1.01
C ASN A 227 -18.63 -6.18 0.27
N GLN A 228 -17.64 -5.29 0.17
CA GLN A 228 -17.74 -3.95 -0.41
C GLN A 228 -16.70 -3.72 -1.52
N ALA A 229 -16.80 -2.59 -2.21
CA ALA A 229 -15.88 -2.20 -3.26
C ALA A 229 -15.21 -0.86 -2.94
N ALA A 230 -13.89 -0.79 -3.13
CA ALA A 230 -13.12 0.43 -3.28
C ALA A 230 -13.38 1.11 -4.64
N MET A 231 -13.72 2.40 -4.57
CA MET A 231 -14.10 3.20 -5.74
C MET A 231 -13.11 4.33 -5.98
N GLU A 232 -12.95 4.72 -7.24
CA GLU A 232 -12.28 5.97 -7.61
C GLU A 232 -13.30 7.09 -7.82
N THR A 233 -12.99 8.26 -7.28
CA THR A 233 -13.75 9.49 -7.46
C THR A 233 -12.78 10.62 -7.79
N ASP A 234 -13.01 11.28 -8.93
CA ASP A 234 -12.29 12.50 -9.34
C ASP A 234 -10.74 12.38 -9.40
N GLY A 235 -10.25 11.20 -9.80
CA GLY A 235 -8.82 10.94 -10.00
C GLY A 235 -8.07 10.53 -8.73
N HIS A 236 -8.77 10.11 -7.69
CA HIS A 236 -8.22 9.49 -6.49
C HIS A 236 -9.12 8.32 -6.04
N GLY A 237 -8.56 7.40 -5.27
CA GLY A 237 -9.35 6.43 -4.51
C GLY A 237 -10.20 7.17 -3.47
N THR A 238 -11.46 6.76 -3.31
CA THR A 238 -12.39 7.41 -2.37
C THR A 238 -11.87 7.32 -0.93
N PHE A 239 -11.20 6.22 -0.60
CA PHE A 239 -10.54 6.05 0.70
C PHE A 239 -9.30 6.94 0.83
N THR A 240 -8.41 6.96 -0.16
CA THR A 240 -7.23 7.81 -0.14
C THR A 240 -7.60 9.30 -0.07
N ALA A 241 -8.59 9.76 -0.83
CA ALA A 241 -9.08 11.14 -0.75
C ALA A 241 -9.60 11.49 0.66
N ALA A 242 -10.38 10.59 1.27
CA ALA A 242 -10.86 10.76 2.65
C ALA A 242 -9.73 10.78 3.68
N LEU A 243 -8.71 9.93 3.49
CA LEU A 243 -7.51 9.89 4.33
C LEU A 243 -6.74 11.21 4.25
N LEU A 244 -6.50 11.73 3.04
CA LEU A 244 -5.80 12.99 2.82
C LEU A 244 -6.56 14.18 3.44
N ASP A 245 -7.88 14.21 3.29
CA ASP A 245 -8.73 15.25 3.89
C ASP A 245 -8.65 15.24 5.43
N VAL A 246 -8.79 14.06 6.04
CA VAL A 246 -8.70 13.91 7.51
C VAL A 246 -7.29 14.22 8.01
N TRP A 247 -6.25 13.87 7.24
CA TRP A 247 -4.86 14.22 7.55
C TRP A 247 -4.65 15.74 7.59
N ASN A 248 -5.35 16.47 6.71
CA ASN A 248 -5.41 17.93 6.69
C ASN A 248 -4.01 18.57 6.69
N ASP A 249 -3.16 18.14 5.75
CA ASP A 249 -1.76 18.61 5.59
C ASP A 249 -0.92 18.55 6.88
N GLY A 250 -1.16 17.54 7.72
CA GLY A 250 -0.46 17.34 8.99
C GLY A 250 -1.11 18.04 10.19
N GLY A 251 -2.26 18.68 9.98
CA GLY A 251 -3.07 19.28 11.03
C GLY A 251 -3.89 18.29 11.85
N PHE A 252 -3.93 17.00 11.47
CA PHE A 252 -4.65 15.98 12.23
C PHE A 252 -4.08 15.83 13.65
N THR A 253 -5.00 15.76 14.62
CA THR A 253 -4.69 15.44 16.02
C THR A 253 -5.56 14.26 16.47
N GLY A 254 -4.92 13.25 17.06
CA GLY A 254 -5.55 12.01 17.47
C GLY A 254 -4.62 10.82 17.28
N ASP A 255 -5.07 9.65 17.70
CA ASP A 255 -4.36 8.39 17.50
C ASP A 255 -4.84 7.67 16.22
N TYR A 256 -4.27 6.50 15.90
CA TYR A 256 -4.69 5.74 14.71
C TYR A 256 -6.17 5.35 14.73
N ARG A 257 -6.75 5.09 15.91
CA ARG A 257 -8.17 4.75 16.03
C ARG A 257 -9.04 5.94 15.66
N LYS A 258 -8.77 7.12 16.23
CA LYS A 258 -9.49 8.36 15.88
C LYS A 258 -9.30 8.74 14.42
N PHE A 259 -8.11 8.48 13.86
CA PHE A 259 -7.84 8.73 12.45
C PHE A 259 -8.73 7.87 11.57
N HIS A 260 -8.73 6.55 11.79
CA HIS A 260 -9.61 5.61 11.09
C HIS A 260 -11.09 5.93 11.27
N GLU A 261 -11.53 6.27 12.49
CA GLU A 261 -12.93 6.63 12.76
C GLU A 261 -13.37 7.87 11.99
N ARG A 262 -12.52 8.89 11.87
CA ARG A 262 -12.82 10.09 11.09
C ARG A 262 -12.84 9.83 9.60
N ILE A 263 -11.94 8.98 9.09
CA ILE A 263 -11.97 8.54 7.68
C ILE A 263 -13.26 7.79 7.40
N ARG A 264 -13.60 6.80 8.24
CA ARG A 264 -14.86 6.05 8.13
C ARG A 264 -16.08 6.97 8.16
N ALA A 265 -16.08 8.00 9.00
CA ALA A 265 -17.19 8.92 9.13
C ALA A 265 -17.35 9.88 7.94
N SER A 266 -16.28 10.16 7.18
CA SER A 266 -16.39 10.95 5.95
C SER A 266 -16.88 10.09 4.79
N MET A 267 -16.51 8.81 4.75
CA MET A 267 -16.76 7.90 3.63
C MET A 267 -18.23 7.54 3.41
N PRO A 268 -18.63 7.24 2.15
CA PRO A 268 -19.99 6.81 1.86
C PRO A 268 -20.30 5.47 2.56
N PRO A 269 -21.56 5.22 2.97
CA PRO A 269 -21.94 3.99 3.67
C PRO A 269 -21.72 2.70 2.85
N THR A 270 -21.45 2.86 1.56
CA THR A 270 -21.20 1.81 0.57
C THR A 270 -19.75 1.34 0.56
N GLN A 271 -18.84 2.07 1.21
CA GLN A 271 -17.43 1.76 1.29
C GLN A 271 -16.91 2.12 2.70
N THR A 272 -16.72 1.11 3.54
CA THR A 272 -16.37 1.26 4.95
C THR A 272 -14.95 0.74 5.20
N PRO A 273 -13.98 1.60 5.54
CA PRO A 273 -12.60 1.18 5.70
C PRO A 273 -12.43 0.30 6.95
N ASN A 274 -11.44 -0.59 6.92
CA ASN A 274 -11.07 -1.47 8.04
C ASN A 274 -9.77 -1.01 8.72
N LEU A 275 -9.60 -1.32 10.00
CA LEU A 275 -8.35 -1.17 10.73
C LEU A 275 -8.05 -2.51 11.41
N LEU A 276 -7.12 -3.25 10.84
CA LEU A 276 -6.69 -4.56 11.29
C LEU A 276 -5.31 -4.47 11.92
N THR A 277 -5.00 -5.43 12.80
CA THR A 277 -3.74 -5.46 13.53
C THR A 277 -3.13 -6.85 13.50
N LEU A 278 -1.83 -6.92 13.29
CA LEU A 278 -1.07 -8.16 13.24
C LEU A 278 0.25 -8.03 13.99
N GLY A 279 0.73 -9.13 14.57
CA GLY A 279 1.98 -9.18 15.33
C GLY A 279 1.85 -8.68 16.77
N ARG A 280 2.90 -8.02 17.28
CA ARG A 280 3.06 -7.70 18.72
C ARG A 280 3.23 -6.20 18.96
N ASP A 281 3.24 -5.79 20.23
CA ASP A 281 3.53 -4.40 20.66
C ASP A 281 2.60 -3.30 20.07
N LEU A 282 1.35 -3.68 19.79
CA LEU A 282 0.37 -2.85 19.07
C LEU A 282 -0.22 -1.69 19.90
N ALA A 283 -0.31 -1.83 21.22
CA ALA A 283 -1.03 -0.87 22.06
C ALA A 283 -0.40 0.53 22.03
N GLY A 284 0.93 0.60 22.22
CA GLY A 284 1.68 1.84 22.15
C GLY A 284 1.70 2.42 20.74
N PHE A 285 1.78 1.57 19.72
CA PHE A 285 1.75 1.99 18.32
C PHE A 285 0.41 2.61 17.91
N LEU A 286 -0.71 1.95 18.24
CA LEU A 286 -2.06 2.45 17.95
C LEU A 286 -2.36 3.79 18.62
N ALA A 287 -1.74 4.07 19.77
CA ALA A 287 -1.91 5.31 20.52
C ALA A 287 -1.09 6.49 19.96
N GLN A 288 -0.22 6.26 18.98
CA GLN A 288 0.56 7.34 18.35
C GLN A 288 -0.30 8.15 17.38
N VAL A 289 0.10 9.41 17.18
CA VAL A 289 -0.36 10.18 16.03
C VAL A 289 0.05 9.44 14.75
N PRO A 290 -0.85 9.29 13.75
CA PRO A 290 -0.53 8.61 12.51
C PRO A 290 0.79 9.09 11.91
N LEU A 291 1.59 8.13 11.43
CA LEU A 291 2.88 8.35 10.77
C LEU A 291 3.99 8.97 11.66
N THR A 292 3.84 8.95 12.98
CA THR A 292 4.91 9.37 13.89
C THR A 292 6.17 8.50 13.71
N ILE A 293 7.28 9.11 13.27
CA ILE A 293 8.56 8.41 13.11
C ILE A 293 9.20 8.06 14.45
N ALA A 294 9.11 8.93 15.45
CA ALA A 294 9.64 8.64 16.78
C ALA A 294 8.97 7.39 17.37
N SER A 295 9.76 6.46 17.91
CA SER A 295 9.24 5.30 18.65
C SER A 295 8.42 5.78 19.87
N PRO A 296 7.35 5.07 20.28
CA PRO A 296 6.73 5.31 21.58
C PRO A 296 7.80 5.24 22.68
N ALA A 297 7.75 6.15 23.65
CA ALA A 297 8.55 6.00 24.85
C ALA A 297 8.13 4.68 25.53
N GLY A 298 9.08 3.75 25.70
CA GLY A 298 8.81 2.52 26.45
C GLY A 298 8.33 2.83 27.86
N PRO A 299 7.68 1.88 28.57
CA PRO A 299 7.35 2.06 29.96
C PRO A 299 8.63 2.42 30.72
N LEU A 300 8.59 3.54 31.45
CA LEU A 300 9.71 4.12 32.20
C LEU A 300 10.60 3.04 32.82
N GLY A 301 11.76 2.82 32.21
CA GLY A 301 12.88 2.22 32.91
C GLY A 301 13.20 3.10 34.10
N THR A 302 13.19 2.49 35.28
CA THR A 302 13.48 3.11 36.58
C THR A 302 14.63 4.13 36.49
N SER A 303 14.37 5.32 37.01
CA SER A 303 15.31 6.42 37.13
C SER A 303 16.67 5.98 37.69
N SER A 304 17.75 6.25 36.96
CA SER A 304 19.07 6.50 37.54
C SER A 304 19.53 7.90 37.11
N SER A 305 19.84 8.72 38.12
CA SER A 305 20.28 10.12 38.03
C SER A 305 21.55 10.29 37.17
N PRO A 306 21.83 11.52 36.67
CA PRO A 306 22.77 11.72 35.57
C PRO A 306 24.21 11.69 36.06
N GLN A 307 25.01 10.76 35.54
CA GLN A 307 26.46 10.94 35.48
C GLN A 307 26.83 11.49 34.10
N ALA A 308 27.48 12.65 34.12
CA ALA A 308 28.03 13.28 32.93
C ALA A 308 29.10 12.35 32.31
N SER A 309 28.91 12.03 31.03
CA SER A 309 29.93 11.46 30.15
C SER A 309 29.89 12.22 28.81
N PRO A 310 31.04 12.33 28.12
CA PRO A 310 31.31 13.41 27.17
C PRO A 310 30.46 13.28 25.91
N LEU A 311 30.19 14.43 25.27
CA LEU A 311 29.41 14.55 24.04
C LEU A 311 29.70 13.40 23.06
N ALA A 312 28.72 12.52 22.89
CA ALA A 312 28.71 11.56 21.80
C ALA A 312 28.66 12.34 20.47
N ALA A 313 29.50 11.94 19.52
CA ALA A 313 29.49 12.46 18.16
C ALA A 313 28.06 12.40 17.57
N PRO A 314 27.68 13.32 16.66
CA PRO A 314 26.36 13.31 16.06
C PRO A 314 26.05 11.94 15.45
N ASP A 315 24.94 11.37 15.93
CA ASP A 315 24.41 10.07 15.55
C ASP A 315 24.36 9.99 14.01
N ARG A 316 25.17 9.10 13.41
CA ARG A 316 25.29 9.02 11.95
C ARG A 316 23.90 8.77 11.36
N VAL A 317 23.42 9.70 10.53
CA VAL A 317 22.20 9.51 9.72
C VAL A 317 22.38 8.21 8.93
N ARG A 318 21.60 7.18 9.23
CA ARG A 318 21.63 5.92 8.46
C ARG A 318 21.24 6.26 7.02
N THR A 319 22.13 6.10 6.04
CA THR A 319 21.76 6.19 4.62
C THR A 319 20.97 4.95 4.27
N PHE A 320 19.73 5.13 3.80
CA PHE A 320 18.88 4.02 3.36
C PHE A 320 18.97 3.96 1.84
N ARG A 321 19.29 2.80 1.28
CA ARG A 321 19.35 2.60 -0.18
C ARG A 321 18.35 1.51 -0.54
N VAL A 322 17.44 1.82 -1.45
CA VAL A 322 16.61 0.79 -2.09
C VAL A 322 17.40 0.27 -3.27
N GLU A 323 17.96 -0.91 -3.14
CA GLU A 323 18.58 -1.60 -4.27
C GLU A 323 17.52 -2.45 -4.97
N VAL A 324 16.94 -1.94 -6.06
CA VAL A 324 16.08 -2.74 -6.93
C VAL A 324 17.00 -3.51 -7.88
N ALA A 325 17.45 -4.68 -7.46
CA ALA A 325 18.11 -5.62 -8.36
C ALA A 325 17.05 -6.19 -9.32
N ILE A 326 17.04 -5.71 -10.57
CA ILE A 326 16.27 -6.34 -11.64
C ILE A 326 17.06 -7.58 -12.07
N GLU A 327 16.63 -8.78 -11.67
CA GLU A 327 17.22 -10.02 -12.18
C GLU A 327 16.86 -10.19 -13.66
N GLY A 328 17.83 -9.93 -14.53
CA GLY A 328 17.80 -10.15 -15.97
C GLY A 328 19.16 -9.81 -16.57
N ASP A 329 19.65 -10.62 -17.51
CA ASP A 329 20.95 -10.42 -18.13
C ASP A 329 21.01 -9.04 -18.81
N ALA A 330 21.74 -8.10 -18.21
CA ALA A 330 21.91 -6.75 -18.74
C ALA A 330 22.50 -6.74 -20.16
N ALA A 331 23.14 -7.84 -20.59
CA ALA A 331 23.63 -8.05 -21.94
C ALA A 331 22.51 -8.25 -22.99
N ALA A 332 21.32 -8.71 -22.57
CA ALA A 332 20.17 -8.98 -23.45
C ALA A 332 19.08 -7.88 -23.44
N ALA A 333 19.22 -6.86 -22.59
CA ALA A 333 18.27 -5.74 -22.49
C ALA A 333 18.29 -4.84 -23.75
N PRO A 334 17.13 -4.47 -24.32
CA PRO A 334 17.04 -3.47 -25.39
C PRO A 334 17.70 -2.15 -24.98
N GLU A 335 18.33 -1.44 -25.93
CA GLU A 335 19.14 -0.24 -25.67
C GLU A 335 18.39 0.84 -24.85
N ALA A 336 17.08 0.98 -25.06
CA ALA A 336 16.22 1.86 -24.28
C ALA A 336 16.18 1.53 -22.77
N LEU A 337 16.26 0.25 -22.40
CA LEU A 337 16.27 -0.20 -21.00
C LEU A 337 17.64 0.05 -20.33
N ARG A 338 18.74 0.05 -21.11
CA ARG A 338 20.07 0.43 -20.60
C ARG A 338 20.18 1.92 -20.32
N THR A 339 19.65 2.75 -21.23
CA THR A 339 19.57 4.21 -21.01
C THR A 339 18.66 4.54 -19.82
N PHE A 340 17.59 3.78 -19.62
CA PHE A 340 16.66 3.89 -18.50
C PHE A 340 17.31 3.58 -17.14
N ILE A 341 18.13 2.52 -17.04
CA ILE A 341 18.87 2.17 -15.81
C ILE A 341 19.88 3.28 -15.45
N ALA A 342 20.55 3.87 -16.44
CA ALA A 342 21.51 4.96 -16.23
C ALA A 342 20.86 6.28 -15.76
N GLN A 343 19.56 6.47 -16.02
CA GLN A 343 18.81 7.66 -15.60
C GLN A 343 18.15 7.47 -14.23
N ALA A 344 17.67 6.27 -13.90
CA ALA A 344 17.03 5.96 -12.62
C ALA A 344 18.00 5.92 -11.42
N LEU A 345 19.30 5.71 -11.68
CA LEU A 345 20.34 5.63 -10.64
C LEU A 345 21.10 6.94 -10.41
N ARG A 346 20.72 8.04 -11.09
CA ARG A 346 21.32 9.34 -10.77
C ARG A 346 20.77 9.81 -9.43
N PRO A 347 21.63 10.20 -8.46
CA PRO A 347 21.16 10.98 -7.33
C PRO A 347 20.49 12.24 -7.89
N ALA A 348 19.31 12.58 -7.36
CA ALA A 348 18.72 13.88 -7.61
C ALA A 348 19.66 14.93 -6.98
N ASP A 349 20.50 15.54 -7.80
CA ASP A 349 21.29 16.69 -7.39
C ASP A 349 20.35 17.89 -7.23
N GLY A 350 20.31 18.46 -6.01
CA GLY A 350 19.65 19.73 -5.69
C GLY A 350 18.62 19.65 -4.58
#